data_AF-A0A354BJ77-F1
#
_entry.id   AF-A0A354BJ77-F1
#
_cell.length_a   1.000
_cell.length_b   1.000
_cell.length_c   1.000
_cell.angle_alpha   90.00
_cell.angle_beta   90.00
_cell.angle_gamma   90.00
#
_symmetry.space_group_name_H-M   'P 1'
#
loop_
_entity.id
_entity.type
_entity.pdbx_description
1 polymer ?
#
loop_
_entity_poly.entity_id
_entity_poly.type
_entity_poly.pdbx_seq_one_letter_code
_entity_poly.pdbx_strand_id
1 'polypeptide(L)' 'VILMAPTIEMPRVTQFANGGGPIIPGTLFPFLFITIACGAISGFHSLVSSGTTPKMIEQESQAVVGYAAMLLESFVGVMA' A
#
# COMPACT_ATOMS: atom_id res chain seq x y z
N VAL A 1 -17.23 -10.14 -22.87
CA VAL A 1 -16.43 -10.63 -21.72
C VAL A 1 -17.39 -10.85 -20.55
N ILE A 2 -17.98 -12.04 -20.42
CA ILE A 2 -18.97 -12.37 -19.38
C ILE A 2 -18.40 -13.36 -18.35
N LEU A 3 -17.28 -14.02 -18.68
CA LEU A 3 -16.65 -15.09 -17.88
C LEU A 3 -15.48 -14.62 -17.01
N MET A 4 -15.17 -13.32 -16.97
CA MET A 4 -13.89 -12.82 -16.43
C MET A 4 -14.02 -12.00 -15.14
N ALA A 5 -15.20 -11.98 -14.52
CA ALA A 5 -15.44 -11.30 -13.25
C ALA A 5 -16.04 -12.28 -12.22
N PRO A 6 -15.29 -13.28 -11.73
CA PRO A 6 -15.69 -14.00 -10.53
C PRO A 6 -15.75 -13.01 -9.36
N THR A 7 -16.80 -13.06 -8.54
CA THR A 7 -16.85 -12.35 -7.27
C THR A 7 -15.76 -12.90 -6.36
N ILE A 8 -14.67 -12.14 -6.22
CA ILE A 8 -13.60 -12.44 -5.28
C ILE A 8 -14.12 -12.11 -3.89
N GLU A 9 -14.71 -13.10 -3.23
CA GLU A 9 -15.08 -13.03 -1.81
C GLU A 9 -13.80 -13.19 -0.97
N MET A 10 -13.20 -12.08 -0.53
CA MET A 10 -12.08 -12.12 0.42
C MET A 10 -12.64 -12.05 1.85
N PRO A 11 -12.50 -13.12 2.66
CA PRO A 11 -12.97 -13.11 4.04
C PRO A 11 -12.21 -12.05 4.87
N ARG A 12 -12.92 -11.37 5.78
CA ARG A 12 -12.38 -10.29 6.63
C ARG A 12 -11.15 -10.69 7.44
N VAL A 13 -11.03 -11.97 7.78
CA VAL A 13 -9.86 -12.53 8.46
C VAL A 13 -9.43 -13.77 7.67
N THR A 14 -8.17 -13.79 7.29
CA THR A 14 -7.56 -14.91 6.57
C THR A 14 -7.20 -16.02 7.56
N GLN A 15 -7.26 -17.28 7.10
CA GLN A 15 -6.81 -18.44 7.88
C GLN A 15 -5.35 -18.34 8.35
N PHE A 16 -4.55 -17.47 7.71
CA PHE A 16 -3.15 -17.23 8.03
C PHE A 16 -2.94 -16.03 8.98
N ALA A 17 -4.00 -15.45 9.55
CA ALA A 17 -3.88 -14.32 10.48
C ALA A 17 -2.99 -14.66 11.71
N ASN A 18 -3.02 -15.92 12.16
CA ASN A 18 -2.19 -16.42 13.26
C ASN A 18 -0.88 -17.08 12.80
N GLY A 19 -0.51 -16.95 11.51
CA GLY A 19 0.69 -17.55 10.92
C GLY A 19 0.42 -18.80 10.08
N GLY A 20 1.48 -19.50 9.67
CA GLY A 20 1.38 -20.67 8.80
C GLY A 20 1.08 -20.34 7.32
N GLY A 21 1.37 -19.11 6.90
CA GLY A 21 1.24 -18.71 5.50
C GLY A 21 2.20 -19.46 4.58
N PRO A 22 1.85 -19.66 3.29
CA PRO A 22 2.67 -20.42 2.34
C PRO A 22 4.01 -19.74 2.00
N ILE A 23 4.11 -18.42 2.23
CA ILE A 23 5.30 -17.60 1.92
C ILE A 23 5.95 -17.08 3.21
N ILE A 24 5.15 -16.69 4.20
CA ILE A 24 5.63 -16.22 5.50
C ILE A 24 5.03 -17.14 6.58
N PRO A 25 5.86 -17.97 7.26
CA PRO A 25 5.38 -18.91 8.27
C PRO A 25 5.00 -18.23 9.59
N GLY A 26 5.44 -16.98 9.82
CA GLY A 26 5.18 -16.20 11.03
C GLY A 26 3.79 -15.54 11.07
N THR A 27 3.42 -15.02 12.24
CA THR A 27 2.18 -14.28 12.48
C THR A 27 2.05 -13.03 11.61
N LEU A 28 0.82 -12.58 11.38
CA LEU A 28 0.53 -11.37 10.58
C LEU A 28 1.26 -10.12 11.12
N PHE A 29 1.33 -10.00 12.44
CA PHE A 29 2.15 -9.03 13.15
C PHE A 29 3.59 -9.58 13.27
N PRO A 30 4.66 -8.84 12.91
CA PRO A 30 4.76 -7.44 12.45
C PRO A 30 4.87 -7.28 10.91
N PHE A 31 4.83 -8.38 10.14
CA PHE A 31 5.08 -8.37 8.70
C PHE A 31 4.12 -7.47 7.91
N LEU A 32 2.89 -7.33 8.38
CA LEU A 32 1.91 -6.42 7.80
C LEU A 32 2.44 -4.97 7.72
N PHE A 33 3.02 -4.44 8.80
CA PHE A 33 3.52 -3.05 8.83
C PHE A 33 4.73 -2.85 7.96
N ILE A 34 5.63 -3.82 7.95
CA ILE A 34 6.80 -3.78 7.08
C ILE A 34 6.33 -3.71 5.62
N THR A 35 5.34 -4.51 5.25
CA THR A 35 4.78 -4.55 3.89
C THR A 35 4.10 -3.22 3.54
N ILE A 36 3.30 -2.65 4.44
CA ILE A 36 2.64 -1.36 4.23
C ILE A 36 3.68 -0.23 4.10
N ALA A 37 4.65 -0.16 5.01
CA ALA A 37 5.69 0.86 5.01
C ALA A 37 6.56 0.80 3.73
N CYS A 38 7.01 -0.41 3.35
CA CYS A 38 7.73 -0.60 2.09
C CYS A 38 6.87 -0.22 0.88
N GLY A 39 5.58 -0.57 0.90
CA GLY A 39 4.62 -0.20 -0.14
C GLY A 39 4.42 1.31 -0.26
N ALA A 40 4.32 2.04 0.86
CA ALA A 40 4.17 3.48 0.88
C ALA A 40 5.40 4.21 0.29
N ILE A 41 6.62 3.76 0.65
CA ILE A 41 7.88 4.33 0.13
C ILE A 41 8.02 4.07 -1.37
N SER A 42 7.78 2.82 -1.81
CA SER A 42 7.84 2.47 -3.24
C SER A 42 6.73 3.15 -4.05
N GLY A 43 5.54 3.30 -3.46
CA GLY A 43 4.41 4.02 -4.05
C GLY A 43 4.75 5.49 -4.29
N PHE A 44 5.33 6.18 -3.30
CA PHE A 44 5.80 7.55 -3.47
C PHE A 44 6.85 7.67 -4.58
N HIS A 45 7.85 6.79 -4.59
CA HIS A 45 8.87 6.76 -5.63
C HIS A 45 8.26 6.56 -7.04
N SER A 46 7.26 5.68 -7.16
CA SER A 46 6.54 5.45 -8.43
C SER A 46 5.69 6.65 -8.84
N LEU A 47 4.97 7.29 -7.92
CA LEU A 47 4.12 8.45 -8.20
C LEU A 47 4.92 9.68 -8.65
N VAL A 48 6.09 9.91 -8.04
CA VAL A 48 7.00 10.98 -8.44
C VAL A 48 7.70 10.64 -9.77
N SER A 49 8.19 9.40 -9.94
CA SER A 49 8.94 8.97 -11.14
C SER A 49 8.06 8.79 -12.39
N SER A 50 6.80 8.35 -12.22
CA SER A 50 5.84 8.18 -13.33
C SER A 50 5.33 9.49 -13.92
N GLY A 51 5.66 10.63 -13.30
CA GLY A 51 5.19 11.93 -13.76
C GLY A 51 3.71 12.21 -13.45
N THR A 52 2.98 11.28 -12.83
CA THR A 52 1.57 11.47 -12.47
C THR A 52 1.40 12.56 -11.42
N THR A 53 2.27 12.60 -10.39
CA THR A 53 2.30 13.73 -9.45
C THR A 53 2.72 15.04 -10.13
N PRO A 54 3.83 15.11 -10.91
CA PRO A 54 4.20 16.30 -11.69
C PRO A 54 3.13 16.82 -12.67
N LYS A 55 2.25 15.94 -13.19
CA LYS A 55 1.14 16.34 -14.08
C LYS A 55 -0.11 16.81 -13.33
N MET A 56 -0.24 16.49 -12.04
CA MET A 56 -1.36 16.93 -11.19
C MET A 56 -1.06 18.19 -10.38
N ILE A 57 0.18 18.69 -10.41
CA ILE A 57 0.60 19.93 -9.74
C ILE A 57 0.97 20.99 -10.80
N GLU A 58 0.47 22.22 -10.63
CA GLU A 58 0.76 23.33 -11.54
C GLU A 58 2.12 23.99 -11.24
N GLN A 59 2.60 23.87 -10.01
CA GLN A 59 3.82 24.50 -9.52
C GLN A 59 4.58 23.58 -8.55
N GLU A 60 5.91 23.68 -8.52
CA GLU A 60 6.75 22.81 -7.68
C GLU A 60 6.49 22.98 -6.17
N SER A 61 6.00 24.14 -5.73
CA SER A 61 5.61 24.39 -4.34
C SER A 61 4.49 23.45 -3.85
N GLN A 62 3.72 22.84 -4.76
CA GLN A 62 2.66 21.88 -4.45
C GLN A 62 3.15 20.43 -4.34
N ALA A 63 4.44 20.15 -4.57
CA ALA A 63 5.02 18.82 -4.44
C ALA A 63 4.83 18.20 -3.02
N VAL A 64 4.56 19.06 -2.03
CA VAL A 64 4.17 18.68 -0.66
C VAL A 64 2.95 17.74 -0.64
N VAL A 65 2.04 17.82 -1.60
CA VAL A 65 0.87 16.90 -1.69
C VAL A 65 1.31 15.44 -1.79
N GLY A 66 2.28 15.13 -2.65
CA GLY A 66 2.79 13.77 -2.80
C GLY A 66 3.53 13.30 -1.54
N TYR A 67 4.31 14.19 -0.94
CA TYR A 67 5.06 13.89 0.30
C TYR A 67 4.12 13.69 1.50
N ALA A 68 3.09 14.52 1.65
CA ALA A 68 2.09 14.38 2.70
C ALA A 68 1.26 13.10 2.54
N ALA A 69 0.92 12.72 1.30
CA ALA A 69 0.27 11.44 1.02
C ALA A 69 1.14 10.26 1.46
N MET A 70 2.44 10.28 1.14
CA MET A 70 3.39 9.26 1.62
C MET A 70 3.43 9.17 3.15
N LEU A 71 3.45 10.31 3.85
CA LEU A 71 3.47 10.34 5.31
C LEU A 71 2.19 9.81 5.92
N LEU A 72 1.01 10.14 5.35
CA LEU A 72 -0.28 9.62 5.83
C LEU A 72 -0.41 8.11 5.63
N GLU A 73 -0.03 7.58 4.47
CA GLU A 73 -0.01 6.14 4.22
C GLU A 73 0.97 5.42 5.17
N SER A 74 2.14 6.03 5.42
CA SER A 74 3.13 5.50 6.37
C SER A 74 2.60 5.52 7.81
N PHE A 75 1.83 6.54 8.19
CA PHE A 75 1.20 6.62 9.52
C PHE A 75 0.12 5.55 9.73
N VAL A 76 -0.72 5.28 8.71
CA VAL A 76 -1.66 4.15 8.74
C VAL A 76 -0.92 2.83 8.93
N GLY A 77 0.25 2.67 8.29
CA GLY A 77 1.13 1.53 8.48
C GLY A 77 1.76 1.39 9.86
N VAL A 78 1.79 2.43 10.69
CA VAL A 78 2.27 2.36 12.10
C VAL A 78 1.13 2.09 13.08
N MET A 79 -0.09 2.51 12.73
CA MET A 79 -1.28 2.43 13.58
C MET A 79 -2.08 1.13 13.44
N ALA A 80 -2.00 0.49 12.26
CA ALA A 80 -2.66 -0.79 12.01
C ALA A 80 -2.05 -1.92 12.85
#